data_AF-A0A316D4D3-F1
#
_entry.id   AF-A0A316D4D3-F1
#
_cell.length_a   1.000
_cell.length_b   1.000
_cell.length_c   1.000
_cell.angle_alpha   90.00
_cell.angle_beta   90.00
_cell.angle_gamma   90.00
#
_symmetry.space_group_name_H-M   'P 1'
#
loop_
_entity.id
_entity.type
_entity.pdbx_description
1 polymer ?
#
loop_
_entity_poly.entity_id
_entity_poly.type
_entity_poly.pdbx_seq_one_letter_code
_entity_poly.pdbx_strand_id
1 'polypeptide(L)' 'MKEKLKSRKFWTAVITATVLVANDGLGMHLNGETVLAIAGIAMTYIFGQAHVDAKGVTK' A
#
# COMPACT_ATOMS: atom_id res chain seq x y z
N MET A 1 6.84 -11.47 -15.80
CA MET A 1 6.08 -11.78 -14.57
C MET A 1 6.88 -11.62 -13.28
N LYS A 2 8.17 -12.02 -13.20
CA LYS A 2 9.00 -11.89 -11.97
C LYS A 2 9.20 -10.45 -11.47
N GLU A 3 9.19 -9.47 -12.38
CA GLU A 3 9.37 -8.04 -12.06
C GLU A 3 8.15 -7.42 -11.35
N LYS A 4 6.93 -7.87 -11.64
CA LYS A 4 5.70 -7.34 -11.02
C LYS A 4 5.58 -7.73 -9.54
N LEU A 5 6.05 -8.93 -9.18
CA LEU A 5 6.05 -9.42 -7.80
C LEU A 5 7.17 -8.81 -6.94
N LYS A 6 8.19 -8.19 -7.54
CA LYS A 6 9.20 -7.37 -6.84
C LYS A 6 8.86 -5.89 -6.84
N SER A 7 7.71 -5.49 -7.41
CA SER A 7 7.31 -4.09 -7.45
C SER A 7 7.12 -3.59 -6.01
N ARG A 8 7.88 -2.55 -5.65
CA ARG A 8 7.79 -1.90 -4.32
C ARG A 8 6.35 -1.49 -4.01
N LYS A 9 5.60 -1.10 -5.04
CA LYS A 9 4.16 -0.73 -4.98
C LYS A 9 3.29 -1.88 -4.47
N PHE A 10 3.57 -3.12 -4.91
CA PHE A 10 2.84 -4.32 -4.49
C PHE A 10 3.21 -4.70 -3.05
N TRP A 11 4.50 -4.69 -2.71
CA TRP A 11 4.93 -4.99 -1.35
C TRP A 11 4.50 -3.94 -0.33
N THR A 12 4.41 -2.65 -0.69
CA THR A 12 3.82 -1.63 0.18
C THR A 12 2.37 -1.96 0.51
N ALA A 13 1.54 -2.31 -0.50
CA ALA A 13 0.16 -2.73 -0.23
C ALA A 13 0.08 -3.98 0.65
N VAL A 14 0.90 -5.00 0.36
CA VAL A 14 0.91 -6.26 1.13
C VAL A 14 1.36 -6.02 2.58
N ILE A 15 2.41 -5.23 2.79
CA ILE A 15 2.90 -4.89 4.13
C ILE A 15 1.86 -4.06 4.89
N THR A 16 1.25 -3.06 4.26
CA THR A 16 0.19 -2.25 4.89
C THR A 16 -1.00 -3.12 5.30
N ALA A 17 -1.48 -4.00 4.42
CA ALA A 17 -2.57 -4.91 4.73
C ALA A 17 -2.19 -5.91 5.84
N THR A 18 -0.96 -6.43 5.81
CA THR A 18 -0.45 -7.35 6.85
C THR A 18 -0.36 -6.65 8.20
N VAL A 19 0.11 -5.39 8.25
CA VAL A 19 0.20 -4.60 9.48
C VAL A 19 -1.18 -4.25 10.03
N LEU A 20 -2.18 -3.99 9.16
CA LEU A 20 -3.58 -3.78 9.55
C LEU A 20 -4.18 -5.04 10.18
N VAL A 21 -4.08 -6.18 9.48
CA VAL A 21 -4.67 -7.45 9.92
C VAL A 21 -3.96 -7.97 11.17
N ALA A 22 -2.64 -7.81 11.25
CA ALA A 22 -1.88 -8.12 12.46
C ALA A 22 -2.24 -7.17 13.61
N ASN A 23 -2.68 -5.94 13.34
CA ASN A 23 -3.20 -5.02 14.35
C ASN A 23 -4.47 -5.54 15.01
N ASP A 24 -5.47 -5.87 14.19
CA ASP A 24 -6.74 -6.44 14.64
C ASP A 24 -6.53 -7.78 15.36
N GLY A 25 -5.59 -8.61 14.88
CA GLY A 25 -5.30 -9.93 15.47
C GLY A 25 -4.44 -9.89 16.75
N LEU A 26 -3.54 -8.91 16.91
CA LEU A 26 -2.69 -8.77 18.10
C LEU A 26 -3.31 -7.85 19.17
N GLY A 27 -4.53 -7.35 18.95
CA GLY A 27 -5.22 -6.46 19.90
C GLY A 27 -4.54 -5.10 20.07
N MET A 28 -3.75 -4.67 19.08
CA MET A 28 -3.27 -3.30 19.04
C MET A 28 -4.49 -2.40 18.76
N HIS A 29 -4.89 -1.58 19.73
CA HIS A 29 -6.03 -0.66 19.68
C HIS A 29 -5.79 0.51 18.70
N LEU A 30 -5.42 0.24 17.44
CA LEU A 30 -5.45 1.27 16.43
C LEU A 30 -6.91 1.64 16.15
N ASN A 31 -7.25 2.89 16.47
CA ASN A 31 -8.54 3.45 16.14
C ASN A 31 -8.77 3.31 14.61
N GLY A 32 -9.98 2.97 14.20
CA GLY A 32 -10.32 2.74 12.77
C GLY A 32 -9.97 3.93 11.89
N GLU A 33 -9.95 5.14 12.45
CA GLU A 33 -9.47 6.35 11.78
C GLU A 33 -7.96 6.31 11.47
N THR A 34 -7.13 5.81 12.39
CA THR A 34 -5.69 5.63 12.16
C THR A 34 -5.42 4.58 11.10
N VAL A 35 -6.19 3.49 11.11
CA VAL A 35 -6.13 2.45 10.09
C VAL A 35 -6.46 3.01 8.71
N LEU A 36 -7.55 3.79 8.62
CA LEU A 36 -7.97 4.44 7.39
C LEU A 36 -6.92 5.45 6.89
N ALA A 37 -6.29 6.20 7.80
CA ALA A 37 -5.23 7.15 7.47
C ALA A 37 -4.00 6.46 6.89
N ILE A 38 -3.54 5.37 7.50
CA ILE A 38 -2.40 4.58 7.00
C ILE A 38 -2.73 3.97 5.63
N ALA A 39 -3.94 3.42 5.48
CA ALA A 39 -4.41 2.88 4.20
C ALA A 39 -4.48 3.98 3.12
N GLY A 40 -4.99 5.16 3.46
CA GLY A 40 -5.06 6.32 2.55
C GLY A 40 -3.69 6.79 2.07
N ILE A 41 -2.70 6.85 2.95
CA ILE A 41 -1.32 7.20 2.61
C ILE A 41 -0.72 6.16 1.66
N ALA A 42 -0.89 4.87 1.97
CA ALA A 42 -0.40 3.78 1.13
C ALA A 42 -1.06 3.79 -0.26
N MET A 43 -2.38 3.99 -0.32
CA MET A 43 -3.10 4.12 -1.60
C MET A 43 -2.61 5.33 -2.40
N THR A 44 -2.44 6.49 -1.77
CA THR A 44 -1.96 7.70 -2.45
C THR A 44 -0.59 7.48 -3.07
N TYR A 45 0.33 6.81 -2.36
CA TYR A 45 1.64 6.44 -2.89
C TYR A 45 1.53 5.48 -4.10
N ILE A 46 0.69 4.44 -3.98
CA ILE A 46 0.48 3.45 -5.05
C ILE A 46 -0.11 4.12 -6.30
N PHE A 47 -1.16 4.92 -6.16
CA PHE A 47 -1.79 5.63 -7.27
C PHE A 47 -0.88 6.68 -7.89
N GLY A 48 -0.12 7.43 -7.07
CA GLY A 48 0.88 8.38 -7.58
C GLY A 48 1.96 7.69 -8.41
N GLN A 49 2.47 6.55 -7.92
CA GLN A 49 3.43 5.73 -8.65
C GLN A 49 2.82 5.04 -9.89
N ALA A 50 1.54 4.71 -9.88
CA ALA A 50 0.82 4.19 -11.05
C ALA A 50 0.63 5.27 -12.12
N HIS A 51 0.32 6.50 -11.72
CA HIS A 51 0.19 7.65 -12.63
C HIS A 51 1.52 8.03 -13.30
N VAL A 52 2.61 8.04 -12.54
CA VAL A 52 3.95 8.28 -13.07
C VAL A 52 4.37 7.16 -14.04
N ASP A 53 4.08 5.89 -13.72
CA ASP A 53 4.29 4.76 -14.64
C ASP A 53 3.52 4.96 -15.95
N ALA A 54 2.22 5.30 -15.85
CA ALA A 54 1.36 5.48 -17.00
C ALA A 54 1.87 6.60 -17.94
N LYS A 55 2.40 7.69 -17.37
CA LYS A 55 3.03 8.78 -18.12
C LYS A 55 4.42 8.44 -18.65
N GLY A 56 5.18 7.60 -17.94
CA GLY A 56 6.52 7.17 -18.35
C GLY A 56 6.53 6.21 -19.54
N VAL A 57 5.41 5.50 -19.79
CA VAL A 57 5.23 4.60 -20.94
C VAL A 57 4.98 5.36 -22.25
N THR A 58 4.71 6.67 -22.20
CA THR A 58 4.38 7.51 -23.38
C THR A 58 5.58 8.24 -24.01
N LYS A 59 6.81 7.76 -23.81
CA LYS A 59 8.02 8.29 -24.48
C LYS A 59 8.58 7.32 -25.50
#